data_AF-A0A2X1MXD1-F1
#
_entry.id   AF-A0A2X1MXD1-F1
#
_cell.length_a   1.000
_cell.length_b   1.000
_cell.length_c   1.000
_cell.angle_alpha   90.00
_cell.angle_beta   90.00
_cell.angle_gamma   90.00
#
_symmetry.space_group_name_H-M   'P 1'
#
loop_
_entity.id
_entity.type
_entity.pdbx_description
1 polymer ?
#
loop_
_entity_poly.entity_id
_entity_poly.type
_entity_poly.pdbx_seq_one_letter_code
_entity_poly.pdbx_strand_id
1 'polypeptide(L)'
;MSLREVTAWAQLHDVATLSDVALLKRLRNAADWFGILAAQTLAVRAAVTGCTSGKRLRLVDGTAISAPGGGSAEWRLHMGYDPHTCQFTDFELTDSRDAERLDRFAQTADEIRIADRGFGSRPECIRSLAFGEADYIVRVHWRGLRWLTAEGMRFDMMGFLRGLDCGKNGETTVMIGNSGNKKAGAPFPARLIAVSLPPEKALISKNPTAQRESSKRTSSSGGNAGSSGPCAIANIITGR
;
A
#
# COMPACT_ATOMS: atom_id res chain seq x y z
N MET A 1 -9.34 -2.76 28.60
CA MET A 1 -8.39 -3.19 29.64
C MET A 1 -7.42 -2.04 29.90
N SER A 2 -7.41 -1.47 31.10
CA SER A 2 -6.50 -0.40 31.52
C SER A 2 -5.11 -0.96 31.87
N LEU A 3 -4.09 -0.09 31.95
CA LEU A 3 -2.73 -0.53 32.35
C LEU A 3 -2.73 -1.23 33.72
N ARG A 4 -3.57 -0.76 34.66
CA ARG A 4 -3.70 -1.38 35.99
C ARG A 4 -4.30 -2.77 35.93
N GLU A 5 -5.31 -2.96 35.09
CA GLU A 5 -5.90 -4.27 34.85
C GLU A 5 -4.89 -5.22 34.20
N VAL A 6 -4.09 -4.74 33.24
CA VAL A 6 -3.03 -5.54 32.61
C VAL A 6 -1.99 -5.99 33.64
N THR A 7 -1.52 -5.09 34.51
CA THR A 7 -0.53 -5.44 35.54
C THR A 7 -1.09 -6.41 36.57
N ALA A 8 -2.34 -6.23 37.00
CA ALA A 8 -3.00 -7.14 37.93
C ALA A 8 -3.19 -8.53 37.31
N TRP A 9 -3.59 -8.58 36.04
CA TRP A 9 -3.72 -9.82 35.29
C TRP A 9 -2.38 -10.55 35.15
N ALA A 10 -1.31 -9.82 34.79
CA ALA A 10 0.03 -10.38 34.63
C ALA A 10 0.59 -10.94 35.94
N GLN A 11 0.31 -10.28 37.07
CA GLN A 11 0.70 -10.77 38.39
C GLN A 11 -0.09 -12.01 38.81
N LEU A 12 -1.42 -12.03 38.56
CA LEU A 12 -2.26 -13.18 38.88
C LEU A 12 -1.85 -14.46 38.13
N HIS A 13 -1.30 -14.31 36.91
CA HIS A 13 -0.85 -15.42 36.06
C HIS A 13 0.66 -15.68 36.14
N ASP A 14 1.37 -15.06 37.10
CA ASP A 14 2.82 -15.20 37.29
C ASP A 14 3.66 -14.89 36.03
N VAL A 15 3.15 -14.00 35.17
CA VAL A 15 3.85 -13.55 33.94
C VAL A 15 4.89 -12.50 34.29
N ALA A 16 4.53 -11.53 35.14
CA ALA A 16 5.43 -10.51 35.65
C ALA A 16 4.83 -9.73 36.83
N THR A 17 5.68 -9.25 37.74
CA THR A 17 5.31 -8.29 38.80
C THR A 17 5.86 -6.91 38.48
N LEU A 18 4.98 -5.96 38.12
CA LEU A 18 5.36 -4.58 37.77
C LEU A 18 4.20 -3.60 38.01
N SER A 19 4.52 -2.34 38.24
CA SER A 19 3.52 -1.26 38.33
C SER A 19 3.02 -0.82 36.95
N ASP A 20 1.86 -0.16 36.93
CA ASP A 20 1.27 0.44 35.72
C ASP A 20 2.22 1.44 35.04
N VAL A 21 2.94 2.25 35.84
CA VAL A 21 3.98 3.17 35.35
C VAL A 21 5.16 2.43 34.73
N ALA A 22 5.61 1.33 35.33
CA ALA A 22 6.70 0.52 34.79
C ALA A 22 6.29 -0.15 33.47
N LEU A 23 5.05 -0.64 33.39
CA LEU A 23 4.48 -1.20 32.15
C LEU A 23 4.44 -0.14 31.05
N LEU A 24 3.94 1.06 31.35
CA LEU A 24 3.89 2.16 30.39
C LEU A 24 5.28 2.53 29.84
N LYS A 25 6.29 2.63 30.71
CA LYS A 25 7.68 2.90 30.30
C LYS A 25 8.22 1.82 29.38
N ARG A 26 7.94 0.55 29.67
CA ARG A 26 8.34 -0.57 28.81
C ARG A 26 7.64 -0.51 27.45
N LEU A 27 6.32 -0.29 27.42
CA LEU A 27 5.56 -0.16 26.17
C LEU A 27 6.07 0.97 25.29
N ARG A 28 6.41 2.12 25.88
CA ARG A 28 7.01 3.26 25.14
C ARG A 28 8.35 2.93 24.50
N ASN A 29 9.10 2.00 25.08
CA ASN A 29 10.41 1.57 24.59
C ASN A 29 10.36 0.24 23.82
N ALA A 30 9.17 -0.32 23.59
CA ALA A 30 9.00 -1.63 22.96
C ALA A 30 8.89 -1.56 21.43
N ALA A 31 9.00 -0.37 20.82
CA ALA A 31 8.81 -0.17 19.38
C ALA A 31 9.72 -1.10 18.54
N ASP A 32 11.02 -1.13 18.83
CA ASP A 32 11.98 -1.99 18.13
C ASP A 32 11.64 -3.48 18.29
N TRP A 33 11.24 -3.88 19.50
CA TRP A 33 10.83 -5.25 19.79
C TRP A 33 9.56 -5.65 19.01
N PHE A 34 8.57 -4.77 18.93
CA PHE A 34 7.39 -4.98 18.09
C PHE A 34 7.75 -5.04 16.60
N GLY A 35 8.70 -4.22 16.15
CA GLY A 35 9.24 -4.26 14.78
C GLY A 35 9.83 -5.63 14.45
N ILE A 36 10.60 -6.22 15.36
CA ILE A 36 11.16 -7.58 15.20
C ILE A 36 10.05 -8.63 15.12
N LEU A 37 9.06 -8.58 16.02
CA LEU A 37 7.95 -9.55 16.02
C LEU A 37 7.10 -9.44 14.75
N ALA A 38 6.82 -8.23 14.29
CA ALA A 38 6.08 -7.99 13.06
C ALA A 38 6.85 -8.53 11.85
N ALA A 39 8.15 -8.26 11.79
CA ALA A 39 9.06 -8.77 10.76
C ALA A 39 9.06 -10.31 10.70
N GLN A 40 9.20 -10.97 11.85
CA GLN A 40 9.17 -12.43 11.95
C GLN A 40 7.82 -13.00 11.51
N THR A 41 6.71 -12.40 11.96
CA THR A 41 5.36 -12.83 11.58
C THR A 41 5.13 -12.69 10.09
N LEU A 42 5.61 -11.59 9.49
CA LEU A 42 5.51 -11.34 8.06
C LEU A 42 6.39 -12.32 7.27
N ALA A 43 7.61 -12.59 7.71
CA ALA A 43 8.51 -13.55 7.07
C ALA A 43 7.89 -14.96 6.97
N VAL A 44 7.27 -15.43 8.06
CA VAL A 44 6.54 -16.72 8.09
C VAL A 44 5.39 -16.73 7.06
N ARG A 45 4.67 -15.62 6.91
CA ARG A 45 3.55 -15.52 5.95
C ARG A 45 3.99 -15.36 4.51
N ALA A 46 5.05 -14.59 4.28
CA ALA A 46 5.51 -14.24 2.94
C ALA A 46 6.18 -15.42 2.24
N ALA A 47 6.75 -16.37 3.01
CA ALA A 47 7.56 -17.49 2.48
C ALA A 47 8.70 -17.03 1.54
N VAL A 48 9.08 -15.76 1.62
CA VAL A 48 10.13 -15.11 0.82
C VAL A 48 11.22 -14.68 1.77
N THR A 49 12.44 -15.14 1.51
CA THR A 49 13.67 -14.67 2.16
C THR A 49 14.44 -13.85 1.14
N GLY A 50 14.62 -12.56 1.42
CA GLY A 50 15.55 -11.65 0.75
C GLY A 50 15.60 -11.71 -0.79
N CYS A 51 14.94 -10.78 -1.46
CA CYS A 51 15.27 -10.41 -2.83
C CYS A 51 15.32 -8.88 -2.94
N THR A 52 16.44 -8.32 -3.37
CA THR A 52 16.69 -7.97 -4.78
C THR A 52 18.14 -7.51 -4.98
N SER A 53 18.67 -7.81 -6.17
CA SER A 53 19.93 -7.27 -6.69
C SER A 53 19.77 -5.82 -7.17
N GLY A 54 20.79 -5.01 -6.93
CA GLY A 54 20.99 -3.70 -7.58
C GLY A 54 20.62 -2.49 -6.72
N LYS A 55 19.34 -2.36 -6.34
CA LYS A 55 18.81 -1.23 -5.55
C LYS A 55 18.08 -1.71 -4.30
N ARG A 56 18.05 -0.88 -3.26
CA ARG A 56 17.31 -1.15 -2.03
C ARG A 56 15.81 -1.02 -2.29
N LEU A 57 15.01 -1.99 -1.87
CA LEU A 57 13.56 -1.86 -1.92
C LEU A 57 13.02 -1.33 -0.59
N ARG A 58 12.00 -0.48 -0.66
CA ARG A 58 11.22 -0.07 0.51
C ARG A 58 9.74 -0.18 0.20
N LEU A 59 9.06 -1.10 0.87
CA LEU A 59 7.61 -1.17 0.85
C LEU A 59 7.07 -0.13 1.83
N VAL A 60 6.18 0.75 1.37
CA VAL A 60 5.50 1.74 2.21
C VAL A 60 4.04 1.34 2.32
N ASP A 61 3.57 1.18 3.56
CA ASP A 61 2.19 0.85 3.86
C ASP A 61 1.65 1.72 5.00
N GLY A 62 0.33 1.84 5.06
CA GLY A 62 -0.38 2.62 6.06
C GLY A 62 -1.63 1.89 6.52
N THR A 63 -1.86 1.82 7.83
CA THR A 63 -3.08 1.23 8.38
C THR A 63 -3.77 2.19 9.34
N ALA A 64 -5.09 2.30 9.20
CA ALA A 64 -5.94 2.99 10.13
C ALA A 64 -6.17 2.14 11.40
N ILE A 65 -6.12 2.78 12.57
CA ILE A 65 -6.37 2.18 13.87
C ILE A 65 -7.51 2.96 14.53
N SER A 66 -8.55 2.24 14.95
CA SER A 66 -9.68 2.78 15.69
C SER A 66 -9.65 2.28 17.13
N ALA A 67 -10.01 3.16 18.07
CA ALA A 67 -10.27 2.72 19.43
C ALA A 67 -11.50 1.78 19.46
N PRO A 68 -11.53 0.79 20.36
CA PRO A 68 -12.72 0.00 20.61
C PRO A 68 -13.91 0.92 20.99
N GLY A 69 -14.98 0.90 20.20
CA GLY A 69 -16.17 1.74 20.40
C GLY A 69 -16.13 3.11 19.70
N GLY A 70 -15.02 3.47 19.04
CA GLY A 70 -14.91 4.68 18.21
C GLY A 70 -15.42 4.45 16.79
N GLY A 71 -16.25 5.35 16.28
CA GLY A 71 -16.86 5.24 14.94
C GLY A 71 -15.95 5.60 13.75
N SER A 72 -14.72 6.05 14.01
CA SER A 72 -13.77 6.44 12.96
C SER A 72 -12.33 6.04 13.29
N ALA A 73 -11.44 6.05 12.29
CA ALA A 73 -10.01 5.86 12.49
C ALA A 73 -9.46 7.02 13.32
N GLU A 74 -9.01 6.75 14.54
CA GLU A 74 -8.46 7.76 15.47
C GLU A 74 -6.97 7.98 15.23
N TRP A 75 -6.27 6.92 14.81
CA TRP A 75 -4.86 6.96 14.49
C TRP A 75 -4.56 6.31 13.15
N ARG A 76 -3.42 6.68 12.55
CA ARG A 76 -2.86 5.99 11.38
C ARG A 76 -1.42 5.62 11.66
N LEU A 77 -1.11 4.35 11.48
CA LEU A 77 0.24 3.82 11.53
C LEU A 77 0.79 3.80 10.10
N HIS A 78 1.86 4.54 9.86
CA HIS A 78 2.66 4.50 8.64
C HIS A 78 3.89 3.64 8.89
N MET A 79 4.22 2.77 7.95
CA MET A 79 5.31 1.81 8.11
C MET A 79 6.14 1.68 6.83
N GLY A 80 7.46 1.59 7.02
CA GLY A 80 8.41 1.22 5.98
C GLY A 80 8.94 -0.19 6.24
N TYR A 81 8.95 -1.04 5.22
CA TYR A 81 9.48 -2.40 5.30
C TYR A 81 10.53 -2.63 4.23
N ASP A 82 11.68 -3.16 4.63
CA ASP A 82 12.78 -3.55 3.77
C ASP A 82 12.73 -5.07 3.55
N PRO A 83 12.35 -5.54 2.34
CA PRO A 83 12.26 -6.96 2.04
C PRO A 83 13.62 -7.64 1.91
N HIS A 84 14.73 -6.90 1.76
CA HIS A 84 16.07 -7.47 1.72
C HIS A 84 16.51 -7.94 3.10
N THR A 85 16.38 -7.06 4.11
CA THR A 85 16.71 -7.39 5.51
C THR A 85 15.55 -8.07 6.24
N CYS A 86 14.38 -8.12 5.60
CA CYS A 86 13.12 -8.56 6.18
C CYS A 86 12.73 -7.80 7.45
N GLN A 87 13.09 -6.52 7.55
CA GLN A 87 12.86 -5.69 8.74
C GLN A 87 11.99 -4.48 8.44
N PHE A 88 11.22 -4.05 9.43
CA PHE A 88 10.62 -2.72 9.41
C PHE A 88 11.70 -1.68 9.69
N THR A 89 11.78 -0.68 8.85
CA THR A 89 12.79 0.39 8.96
C THR A 89 12.26 1.59 9.72
N ASP A 90 10.95 1.86 9.60
CA ASP A 90 10.34 3.05 10.16
C ASP A 90 8.89 2.78 10.57
N PHE A 91 8.49 3.41 11.68
CA PHE A 91 7.12 3.45 12.16
C PHE A 91 6.78 4.88 12.58
N GLU A 92 5.66 5.39 12.09
CA GLU A 92 5.12 6.68 12.52
C GLU A 92 3.64 6.54 12.81
N LEU A 93 3.20 6.95 14.01
CA LEU A 93 1.79 6.97 14.38
C LEU A 93 1.29 8.42 14.35
N THR A 94 0.35 8.71 13.46
CA THR A 94 -0.28 10.04 13.35
C THR A 94 -1.73 9.98 13.79
N ASP A 95 -2.34 11.15 13.99
CA ASP A 95 -3.77 11.25 14.24
C ASP A 95 -4.58 11.08 12.93
N SER A 96 -5.90 11.21 13.05
CA SER A 96 -6.85 11.07 11.95
C SER A 96 -6.88 12.24 10.97
N ARG A 97 -6.25 13.37 11.29
CA ARG A 97 -6.18 14.56 10.42
C ARG A 97 -5.07 14.42 9.39
N ASP A 98 -4.03 13.70 9.76
CA ASP A 98 -2.90 13.41 8.89
C ASP A 98 -3.24 12.34 7.85
N ALA A 99 -3.15 12.73 6.58
CA ALA A 99 -3.25 11.81 5.47
C ALA A 99 -2.02 10.89 5.40
N GLU A 100 -2.21 9.68 4.88
CA GLU A 100 -1.12 8.82 4.41
C GLU A 100 -0.36 9.53 3.30
N ARG A 101 0.96 9.61 3.44
CA ARG A 101 1.85 10.21 2.46
C ARG A 101 3.07 9.34 2.25
N LEU A 102 3.57 9.36 1.02
CA LEU A 102 4.74 8.59 0.60
C LEU A 102 6.07 9.25 0.95
N ASP A 103 6.05 10.51 1.38
CA ASP A 103 7.22 11.34 1.67
C ASP A 103 7.49 11.50 3.18
N ARG A 104 6.78 10.77 4.04
CA ARG A 104 6.99 10.82 5.50
C ARG A 104 8.40 10.37 5.91
N PHE A 105 8.88 9.31 5.28
CA PHE A 105 10.23 8.80 5.52
C PHE A 105 11.22 9.42 4.53
N ALA A 106 12.42 9.75 5.00
CA ALA A 106 13.48 10.34 4.19
C ALA A 106 13.82 9.44 2.99
N GLN A 107 13.88 10.02 1.80
CA GLN A 107 14.25 9.31 0.58
C GLN A 107 15.76 9.08 0.55
N THR A 108 16.18 7.94 -0.02
CA THR A 108 17.59 7.64 -0.29
C THR A 108 17.77 7.39 -1.78
N ALA A 109 18.86 7.88 -2.38
CA ALA A 109 19.06 7.88 -3.83
C ALA A 109 19.17 6.48 -4.47
N ASP A 110 19.45 5.44 -3.68
CA ASP A 110 19.60 4.05 -4.13
C ASP A 110 18.40 3.16 -3.72
N GLU A 111 17.24 3.79 -3.53
CA GLU A 111 16.01 3.14 -3.07
C GLU A 111 14.90 3.17 -4.11
N ILE A 112 14.16 2.08 -4.23
CA ILE A 112 12.89 1.99 -4.95
C ILE A 112 11.76 1.86 -3.93
N ARG A 113 10.86 2.85 -3.89
CA ARG A 113 9.66 2.83 -3.06
C ARG A 113 8.51 2.13 -3.74
N ILE A 114 7.98 1.11 -3.10
CA ILE A 114 6.81 0.38 -3.59
C ILE A 114 5.61 0.72 -2.72
N ALA A 115 4.52 1.16 -3.33
CA ALA A 115 3.31 1.53 -2.61
C ALA A 115 2.04 1.05 -3.30
N ASP A 116 1.01 0.89 -2.47
CA ASP A 116 -0.26 0.35 -2.89
C ASP A 116 -1.17 1.39 -3.61
N ARG A 117 -2.39 0.95 -3.95
CA ARG A 117 -3.36 1.78 -4.68
C ARG A 117 -3.91 2.94 -3.86
N GLY A 118 -3.93 2.84 -2.53
CA GLY A 118 -4.38 3.92 -1.65
C GLY A 118 -3.53 5.17 -1.86
N PHE A 119 -2.20 5.01 -1.88
CA PHE A 119 -1.26 6.09 -2.16
C PHE A 119 -1.36 6.61 -3.60
N GLY A 120 -1.60 5.72 -4.58
CA GLY A 120 -1.74 6.07 -5.99
C GLY A 120 -2.98 6.92 -6.35
N SER A 121 -3.88 7.16 -5.39
CA SER A 121 -5.04 8.04 -5.58
C SER A 121 -4.75 9.52 -5.34
N ARG A 122 -3.58 9.85 -4.78
CA ARG A 122 -3.19 11.22 -4.39
C ARG A 122 -2.01 11.69 -5.26
N PRO A 123 -2.23 12.61 -6.23
CA PRO A 123 -1.16 13.07 -7.11
C PRO A 123 -0.02 13.75 -6.35
N GLU A 124 -0.31 14.44 -5.24
CA GLU A 124 0.71 15.09 -4.40
C GLU A 124 1.72 14.10 -3.80
N CYS A 125 1.26 12.91 -3.38
CA CYS A 125 2.15 11.90 -2.80
C CYS A 125 3.08 11.29 -3.85
N ILE A 126 2.61 11.17 -5.08
CA ILE A 126 3.44 10.71 -6.21
C ILE A 126 4.39 11.82 -6.63
N ARG A 127 3.92 13.08 -6.61
CA ARG A 127 4.69 14.26 -6.96
C ARG A 127 5.94 14.39 -6.10
N SER A 128 5.82 14.21 -4.78
CA SER A 128 6.98 14.28 -3.89
C SER A 128 8.00 13.18 -4.12
N LEU A 129 7.59 12.01 -4.63
CA LEU A 129 8.51 10.98 -5.11
C LEU A 129 9.14 11.35 -6.45
N ALA A 130 8.37 11.87 -7.39
CA ALA A 130 8.86 12.25 -8.72
C ALA A 130 9.92 13.37 -8.70
N PHE A 131 9.83 14.29 -7.75
CA PHE A 131 10.84 15.34 -7.52
C PHE A 131 11.92 14.94 -6.51
N GLY A 132 11.83 13.75 -5.91
CA GLY A 132 12.80 13.27 -4.96
C GLY A 132 13.97 12.53 -5.61
N GLU A 133 14.78 11.90 -4.76
CA GLU A 133 15.98 11.15 -5.16
C GLU A 133 15.70 9.66 -5.35
N ALA A 134 14.64 9.13 -4.74
CA ALA A 134 14.30 7.71 -4.82
C ALA A 134 13.46 7.41 -6.06
N ASP A 135 13.65 6.22 -6.62
CA ASP A 135 12.74 5.68 -7.61
C ASP A 135 11.46 5.17 -6.93
N TYR A 136 10.40 5.01 -7.69
CA TYR A 136 9.13 4.54 -7.15
C TYR A 136 8.41 3.60 -8.08
N ILE A 137 7.56 2.76 -7.50
CA ILE A 137 6.63 1.85 -8.15
C ILE A 137 5.33 1.95 -7.36
N VAL A 138 4.36 2.71 -7.88
CA VAL A 138 3.08 2.92 -7.18
C VAL A 138 1.97 2.33 -8.01
N ARG A 139 1.15 1.47 -7.38
CA ARG A 139 -0.07 0.97 -8.02
C ARG A 139 -1.09 2.10 -8.08
N VAL A 140 -1.74 2.27 -9.23
CA VAL A 140 -2.72 3.34 -9.45
C VAL A 140 -4.01 2.80 -10.02
N HIS A 141 -5.09 3.54 -9.80
CA HIS A 141 -6.33 3.30 -10.52
C HIS A 141 -6.38 4.16 -11.78
N TRP A 142 -6.87 3.61 -12.89
CA TRP A 142 -7.02 4.36 -14.15
C TRP A 142 -7.90 5.62 -14.02
N ARG A 143 -8.87 5.65 -13.08
CA ARG A 143 -9.70 6.84 -12.79
C ARG A 143 -9.16 7.73 -11.67
N GLY A 144 -8.12 7.27 -10.96
CA GLY A 144 -7.65 7.93 -9.74
C GLY A 144 -6.85 9.21 -10.01
N LEU A 145 -6.29 9.34 -11.22
CA LEU A 145 -5.42 10.44 -11.60
C LEU A 145 -5.89 11.08 -12.91
N ARG A 146 -5.48 12.33 -13.12
CA ARG A 146 -5.69 13.03 -14.38
C ARG A 146 -4.51 12.75 -15.30
N TRP A 147 -4.71 11.88 -16.28
CA TRP A 147 -3.70 11.51 -17.26
C TRP A 147 -3.65 12.52 -18.40
N LEU A 148 -2.47 13.05 -18.66
CA LEU A 148 -2.20 13.99 -19.73
C LEU A 148 -1.10 13.42 -20.65
N THR A 149 -1.11 13.85 -21.90
CA THR A 149 -0.03 13.67 -22.88
C THR A 149 1.09 14.68 -22.59
N ALA A 150 2.23 14.55 -23.28
CA ALA A 150 3.32 15.52 -23.17
C ALA A 150 2.87 16.94 -23.58
N GLU A 151 1.91 17.02 -24.51
CA GLU A 151 1.29 18.25 -25.00
C GLU A 151 0.21 18.81 -24.05
N GLY A 152 -0.05 18.15 -22.92
CA GLY A 152 -1.04 18.59 -21.92
C GLY A 152 -2.50 18.24 -22.26
N MET A 153 -2.74 17.52 -23.36
CA MET A 153 -4.07 17.00 -23.72
C MET A 153 -4.43 15.77 -22.88
N ARG A 154 -5.72 15.48 -22.69
CA ARG A 154 -6.15 14.27 -21.97
C ARG A 154 -5.65 13.01 -22.67
N PHE A 155 -4.98 12.14 -21.92
CA PHE A 155 -4.52 10.85 -22.42
C PHE A 155 -5.68 9.85 -22.50
N ASP A 156 -5.89 9.23 -23.67
CA ASP A 156 -6.90 8.17 -23.83
C ASP A 156 -6.41 6.84 -23.25
N MET A 157 -6.62 6.69 -21.94
CA MET A 157 -6.26 5.47 -21.23
C MET A 157 -7.02 4.25 -21.74
N MET A 158 -8.28 4.39 -22.14
CA MET A 158 -9.06 3.23 -22.61
C MET A 158 -8.63 2.79 -24.00
N GLY A 159 -8.29 3.72 -24.88
CA GLY A 159 -7.67 3.43 -26.17
C GLY A 159 -6.34 2.68 -26.01
N PHE A 160 -5.46 3.20 -25.16
CA PHE A 160 -4.19 2.54 -24.83
C PHE A 160 -4.40 1.12 -24.31
N LEU A 161 -5.31 0.94 -23.35
CA LEU A 161 -5.57 -0.36 -22.72
C LEU A 161 -6.23 -1.37 -23.67
N ARG A 162 -7.09 -0.93 -24.60
CA ARG A 162 -7.67 -1.79 -25.64
C ARG A 162 -6.63 -2.23 -26.68
N GLY A 163 -5.60 -1.42 -26.90
CA GLY A 163 -4.49 -1.75 -27.80
C GLY A 163 -3.52 -2.80 -27.24
N LEU A 164 -3.67 -3.21 -25.97
CA LEU A 164 -2.82 -4.22 -25.35
C LEU A 164 -3.40 -5.62 -25.56
N ASP A 165 -2.60 -6.51 -26.12
CA ASP A 165 -2.93 -7.93 -26.14
C ASP A 165 -3.06 -8.47 -24.71
N CYS A 166 -3.96 -9.43 -24.51
CA CYS A 166 -4.16 -10.07 -23.22
C CYS A 166 -2.85 -10.70 -22.71
N GLY A 167 -2.47 -10.38 -21.47
CA GLY A 167 -1.23 -10.87 -20.87
C GLY A 167 0.05 -10.14 -21.31
N LYS A 168 -0.03 -9.14 -22.20
CA LYS A 168 1.09 -8.26 -22.51
C LYS A 168 1.08 -7.00 -21.65
N ASN A 169 2.27 -6.43 -21.50
CA ASN A 169 2.49 -5.18 -20.80
C ASN A 169 2.58 -4.06 -21.84
N GLY A 170 1.87 -2.95 -21.58
CA GLY A 170 2.03 -1.69 -22.30
C GLY A 170 2.86 -0.73 -21.48
N GLU A 171 3.80 -0.04 -22.11
CA GLU A 171 4.58 1.02 -21.49
C GLU A 171 4.39 2.32 -22.27
N THR A 172 4.17 3.42 -21.56
CA THR A 172 4.07 4.76 -22.16
C THR A 172 4.46 5.82 -21.15
N THR A 173 5.03 6.92 -21.62
CA THR A 173 5.24 8.11 -20.79
C THR A 173 3.95 8.92 -20.75
N VAL A 174 3.53 9.33 -19.56
CA VAL A 174 2.35 10.17 -19.32
C VAL A 174 2.69 11.32 -18.39
N MET A 175 1.94 12.40 -18.50
CA MET A 175 1.99 13.51 -17.56
C MET A 175 0.87 13.33 -16.53
N ILE A 176 1.22 13.26 -15.24
CA ILE A 176 0.25 13.21 -14.15
C ILE A 176 -0.13 14.65 -13.81
N GLY A 177 -1.38 14.99 -14.05
CA GLY A 177 -1.99 16.25 -13.63
C GLY A 177 -2.78 16.11 -12.34
N ASN A 178 -3.17 17.26 -11.77
CA ASN A 178 -3.99 17.28 -10.58
C ASN A 178 -5.43 16.85 -10.82
N SER A 179 -5.96 16.14 -9.84
CA SER A 179 -7.40 15.85 -9.72
C SER A 179 -8.08 17.00 -8.97
N GLY A 180 -8.95 17.75 -9.66
CA GLY A 180 -9.76 18.82 -9.08
C GLY A 180 -9.28 20.25 -9.35
N ASN A 181 -10.10 21.22 -8.94
CA ASN A 181 -9.97 22.67 -9.21
C ASN A 181 -8.94 23.40 -8.32
N LYS A 182 -8.09 22.66 -7.60
CA LYS A 182 -7.07 23.24 -6.73
C LYS A 182 -5.75 23.38 -7.51
N LYS A 183 -5.29 24.63 -7.65
CA LYS A 183 -3.92 24.96 -8.10
C LYS A 183 -2.92 24.30 -7.15
N ALA A 184 -2.31 23.19 -7.56
CA ALA A 184 -1.18 22.63 -6.80
C ALA A 184 -0.20 21.93 -7.76
N GLY A 185 0.59 22.75 -8.45
CA GLY A 185 1.76 22.27 -9.20
C GLY A 185 1.51 21.98 -10.68
N ALA A 186 2.57 22.19 -11.46
CA ALA A 186 2.61 21.80 -12.87
C ALA A 186 2.48 20.27 -13.01
N PRO A 187 1.88 19.76 -14.10
CA PRO A 187 1.94 18.35 -14.43
C PRO A 187 3.38 17.84 -14.42
N PHE A 188 3.60 16.60 -13.98
CA PHE A 188 4.93 16.00 -13.92
C PHE A 188 4.94 14.68 -14.71
N PRO A 189 6.08 14.31 -15.32
CA PRO A 189 6.19 13.08 -16.08
C PRO A 189 6.23 11.86 -15.16
N ALA A 190 5.59 10.78 -15.59
CA ALA A 190 5.68 9.47 -14.99
C ALA A 190 5.61 8.39 -16.08
N ARG A 191 6.24 7.25 -15.83
CA ARG A 191 6.17 6.11 -16.73
C ARG A 191 4.98 5.23 -16.32
N LEU A 192 4.01 5.07 -17.21
CA LEU A 192 2.86 4.21 -16.99
C LEU A 192 3.14 2.82 -17.58
N ILE A 193 3.05 1.82 -16.73
CA ILE A 193 3.07 0.41 -17.10
C ILE A 193 1.68 -0.15 -16.83
N ALA A 194 1.00 -0.59 -17.88
CA ALA A 194 -0.29 -1.24 -17.79
C ALA A 194 -0.18 -2.73 -18.12
N VAL A 195 -0.75 -3.57 -17.28
CA VAL A 195 -0.80 -5.02 -17.49
C VAL A 195 -2.24 -5.45 -17.67
N SER A 196 -2.54 -6.07 -18.81
CA SER A 196 -3.83 -6.73 -19.06
C SER A 196 -3.85 -8.06 -18.32
N LEU A 197 -4.63 -8.15 -17.24
CA LEU A 197 -4.74 -9.39 -16.47
C LEU A 197 -5.51 -10.43 -17.29
N PRO A 198 -5.03 -11.69 -17.35
CA PRO A 198 -5.80 -12.80 -17.91
C PRO A 198 -7.18 -12.89 -17.27
N PRO A 199 -8.21 -13.35 -18.02
CA PRO A 199 -9.61 -13.36 -17.55
C PRO A 199 -9.81 -14.12 -16.23
N GLU A 200 -9.00 -15.16 -15.98
CA GLU A 200 -9.01 -15.94 -14.74
C GLU A 200 -8.60 -15.11 -13.50
N LYS A 201 -7.58 -14.26 -13.63
CA LYS A 201 -7.15 -13.32 -12.57
C LYS A 201 -8.05 -12.08 -12.50
N ALA A 202 -8.73 -11.73 -13.58
CA ALA A 202 -9.67 -10.62 -13.62
C ALA A 202 -10.92 -10.88 -12.75
N LEU A 203 -11.39 -12.12 -12.68
CA LEU A 203 -12.52 -12.52 -11.81
C LEU A 203 -12.18 -12.36 -10.31
N ILE A 204 -10.96 -12.74 -9.91
CA ILE A 204 -10.47 -12.57 -8.53
C ILE A 204 -10.38 -11.09 -8.16
N SER A 205 -9.94 -10.24 -9.09
CA SER A 205 -9.82 -8.80 -8.87
C SER A 205 -11.15 -8.05 -8.76
N LYS A 206 -12.24 -8.61 -9.32
CA LYS A 206 -13.58 -8.03 -9.28
C LYS A 206 -14.31 -8.32 -7.95
N ASN A 207 -13.96 -9.41 -7.26
CA ASN A 207 -14.61 -9.84 -6.00
C ASN A 207 -13.57 -10.22 -4.91
N PRO A 208 -12.92 -9.26 -4.23
CA PRO A 208 -12.09 -9.59 -3.07
C PRO A 208 -12.91 -10.15 -1.88
N THR A 209 -14.21 -9.91 -1.83
CA THR A 209 -15.13 -10.40 -0.77
C THR A 209 -15.39 -11.91 -0.87
N ALA A 210 -15.33 -12.49 -2.08
CA ALA A 210 -15.62 -13.90 -2.30
C ALA A 210 -14.55 -14.85 -1.71
N GLN A 211 -13.32 -14.35 -1.48
CA GLN A 211 -12.29 -15.11 -0.76
C GLN A 211 -12.55 -15.21 0.76
N ARG A 212 -13.27 -14.25 1.36
CA ARG A 212 -13.68 -14.36 2.78
C ARG A 212 -14.84 -15.33 2.98
N GLU A 213 -15.67 -15.55 1.96
CA GLU A 213 -16.83 -16.43 2.02
C GLU A 213 -16.57 -17.85 1.50
N SER A 214 -15.65 -18.03 0.55
CA SER A 214 -15.33 -19.36 -0.03
C SER A 214 -14.60 -20.31 0.91
N SER A 215 -14.01 -19.82 2.00
CA SER A 215 -13.55 -20.68 3.11
C SER A 215 -14.69 -21.25 3.96
N LYS A 216 -15.97 -20.97 3.66
CA LYS A 216 -17.11 -21.40 4.48
C LYS A 216 -18.26 -22.12 3.78
N ARG A 217 -18.30 -22.32 2.45
CA ARG A 217 -19.38 -23.12 1.83
C ARG A 217 -18.92 -23.96 0.64
N THR A 218 -18.76 -25.25 0.89
CA THR A 218 -19.00 -26.32 -0.09
C THR A 218 -20.49 -26.42 -0.39
N SER A 219 -20.91 -26.10 -1.63
CA SER A 219 -21.91 -26.87 -2.41
C SER A 219 -22.41 -26.09 -3.63
N SER A 220 -22.20 -26.68 -4.81
CA SER A 220 -23.01 -26.67 -6.04
C SER A 220 -24.02 -25.53 -6.31
N SER A 221 -23.86 -24.85 -7.45
CA SER A 221 -24.81 -24.92 -8.57
C SER A 221 -24.35 -24.01 -9.72
N GLY A 222 -24.40 -24.52 -10.95
CA GLY A 222 -23.98 -23.84 -12.17
C GLY A 222 -24.89 -22.68 -12.58
N GLY A 223 -24.35 -21.80 -13.44
CA GLY A 223 -25.07 -20.68 -14.00
C GLY A 223 -24.24 -19.83 -14.97
N ASN A 224 -24.34 -20.20 -16.24
CA ASN A 224 -24.21 -19.41 -17.48
C ASN A 224 -23.06 -18.42 -17.69
N ALA A 225 -22.24 -18.75 -18.71
CA ALA A 225 -21.29 -17.88 -19.36
C ALA A 225 -22.02 -16.81 -20.20
N GLY A 226 -21.69 -15.53 -19.98
CA GLY A 226 -22.22 -14.44 -20.79
C GLY A 226 -21.55 -13.10 -20.46
N SER A 227 -21.01 -12.45 -21.50
CA SER A 227 -20.35 -11.15 -21.55
C SER A 227 -18.85 -11.11 -21.17
N SER A 228 -18.02 -11.08 -22.21
CA SER A 228 -16.62 -10.69 -22.20
C SER A 228 -16.49 -9.20 -21.82
N GLY A 229 -16.56 -8.90 -20.52
CA GLY A 229 -16.16 -7.61 -19.98
C GLY A 229 -14.64 -7.46 -20.00
N PRO A 230 -14.10 -6.22 -20.03
CA PRO A 230 -12.67 -5.99 -20.22
C PRO A 230 -11.85 -6.68 -19.12
N CYS A 231 -10.69 -7.21 -19.55
CA CYS A 231 -9.63 -7.71 -18.69
C CYS A 231 -9.40 -6.73 -17.55
N ALA A 232 -9.23 -7.24 -16.33
CA ALA A 232 -8.84 -6.38 -15.22
C ALA A 232 -7.43 -5.82 -15.50
N ILE A 233 -7.18 -4.57 -15.13
CA ILE A 233 -5.94 -3.90 -15.51
C ILE A 233 -5.22 -3.47 -14.26
N ALA A 234 -3.97 -3.89 -14.12
CA ALA A 234 -3.06 -3.36 -13.12
C ALA A 234 -2.27 -2.22 -13.77
N ASN A 235 -2.54 -0.99 -13.33
CA ASN A 235 -1.75 0.16 -13.71
C ASN A 235 -0.72 0.43 -12.61
N ILE A 236 0.52 0.57 -13.03
CA ILE A 236 1.66 0.89 -12.19
C ILE A 236 2.29 2.14 -12.80
N ILE A 237 2.64 3.08 -11.95
CA ILE A 237 3.49 4.20 -12.35
C ILE A 237 4.87 4.02 -11.75
N THR A 238 5.90 4.34 -12.53
CA THR A 238 7.28 4.31 -12.05
C THR A 238 7.97 5.66 -12.19
N GLY A 239 8.91 5.88 -11.27
CA GLY A 239 9.94 6.92 -11.34
C GLY A 239 10.99 6.64 -12.41
N ARG A 240 12.18 7.26 -12.31
CA ARG A 240 13.23 7.21 -13.33
C ARG A 240 13.65 5.79 -13.71
#